data_AF-A0AAU2CHY8-F1
#
_entry.id   AF-A0AAU2CHY8-F1
#
_cell.length_a   1.000
_cell.length_b   1.000
_cell.length_c   1.000
_cell.angle_alpha   90.00
_cell.angle_beta   90.00
_cell.angle_gamma   90.00
#
_symmetry.space_group_name_H-M   'P 1'
#
loop_
_entity.id
_entity.type
_entity.pdbx_description
1 polymer ?
#
loop_
_entity_poly.entity_id
_entity_poly.type
_entity_poly.pdbx_seq_one_letter_code
_entity_poly.pdbx_strand_id
1 'polypeptide(L)'
;MRRHQRRLSPGPPVGPRPSATRRGPRLLADAVFPHTAEQRTGKLRTVQSLSLECKWPRDCAISPDGRWLVVSCLYSDELITLEIGHDGRLRDTGIRTPQTTAANVTFYQG
;
A
#
# COMPACT_ATOMS: atom_id res chain seq x y z
N MET A 1 9.66 -14.37 51.49
CA MET A 1 9.82 -13.77 50.15
C MET A 1 8.82 -14.39 49.18
N ARG A 2 7.71 -13.69 48.83
CA ARG A 2 6.66 -14.22 47.94
C ARG A 2 6.78 -13.54 46.57
N ARG A 3 6.98 -14.33 45.51
CA ARG A 3 7.01 -13.87 44.11
C ARG A 3 5.58 -13.55 43.66
N HIS A 4 5.33 -12.31 43.24
CA HIS A 4 4.11 -11.93 42.52
C HIS A 4 4.17 -12.53 41.10
N GLN A 5 3.34 -13.53 40.82
CA GLN A 5 2.99 -13.88 39.45
C GLN A 5 1.92 -12.89 38.97
N ARG A 6 2.29 -11.97 38.07
CA ARG A 6 1.32 -11.21 37.28
C ARG A 6 0.70 -12.18 36.28
N ARG A 7 -0.59 -12.51 36.45
CA ARG A 7 -1.38 -13.14 35.40
C ARG A 7 -1.45 -12.17 34.22
N LEU A 8 -0.95 -12.59 33.06
CA LEU A 8 -1.20 -11.92 31.79
C LEU A 8 -2.64 -12.24 31.38
N SER A 9 -3.46 -11.21 31.14
CA SER A 9 -4.78 -11.36 30.55
C SER A 9 -4.63 -11.89 29.12
N PRO A 10 -5.49 -12.82 28.66
CA PRO A 10 -5.43 -13.28 27.28
C PRO A 10 -5.77 -12.10 26.34
N GLY A 11 -4.96 -11.94 25.30
CA GLY A 11 -5.25 -11.01 24.20
C GLY A 11 -6.54 -11.41 23.47
N PRO A 12 -7.16 -10.48 22.73
CA PRO A 12 -8.41 -10.75 22.04
C PRO A 12 -8.25 -11.89 21.01
N PRO A 13 -9.28 -12.72 20.80
CA PRO A 13 -9.21 -13.84 19.87
C PRO A 13 -9.00 -13.34 18.43
N VAL A 14 -8.02 -13.92 17.74
CA VAL A 14 -7.79 -13.72 16.30
C VAL A 14 -8.79 -14.61 15.55
N GLY A 15 -10.03 -14.15 15.45
CA GLY A 15 -11.04 -14.73 14.56
C GLY A 15 -11.06 -14.03 13.20
N PRO A 16 -11.60 -14.66 12.15
CA PRO A 16 -11.76 -14.00 10.85
C PRO A 16 -12.65 -12.76 11.01
N ARG A 17 -12.17 -11.61 10.53
CA ARG A 17 -12.93 -10.36 10.57
C ARG A 17 -14.11 -10.47 9.59
N PRO A 18 -15.35 -10.09 9.99
CA PRO A 18 -16.48 -10.12 9.08
C PRO A 18 -16.23 -9.17 7.91
N SER A 19 -16.40 -9.67 6.68
CA SER A 19 -16.36 -8.86 5.47
C SER A 19 -17.55 -7.89 5.51
N ALA A 20 -17.28 -6.63 5.87
CA ALA A 20 -18.30 -5.58 5.87
C ALA A 20 -18.74 -5.31 4.43
N THR A 21 -19.81 -5.96 3.99
CA THR A 21 -20.44 -5.68 2.69
C THR A 21 -21.28 -4.41 2.82
N ARG A 22 -20.64 -3.24 2.72
CA ARG A 22 -21.37 -1.98 2.53
C ARG A 22 -21.77 -1.87 1.05
N ARG A 23 -23.06 -2.06 0.75
CA ARG A 23 -23.65 -1.64 -0.52
C ARG A 23 -23.84 -0.12 -0.49
N GLY A 24 -22.79 0.60 -0.89
CA GLY A 24 -22.82 2.01 -1.31
C GLY A 24 -22.29 2.11 -2.75
N PRO A 25 -22.44 3.25 -3.44
CA PRO A 25 -22.16 3.36 -4.86
C PRO A 25 -20.73 2.90 -5.17
N ARG A 26 -20.62 2.00 -6.13
CA ARG A 26 -19.44 1.22 -6.49
C ARG A 26 -18.39 2.11 -7.17
N LEU A 27 -17.67 2.91 -6.40
CA LEU A 27 -16.35 3.42 -6.78
C LEU A 27 -15.31 2.39 -6.29
N LEU A 28 -15.32 1.19 -6.87
CA LEU A 28 -14.24 0.20 -6.71
C LEU A 28 -13.15 0.52 -7.75
N ALA A 29 -12.46 1.63 -7.54
CA ALA A 29 -11.23 1.89 -8.27
C ALA A 29 -10.16 2.20 -7.23
N ASP A 30 -9.47 1.16 -6.79
CA ASP A 30 -8.20 1.32 -6.10
C ASP A 30 -7.20 1.81 -7.17
N ALA A 31 -6.92 3.12 -7.17
CA ALA A 31 -6.17 3.79 -8.21
C ALA A 31 -4.94 4.49 -7.64
N VAL A 32 -3.82 4.38 -8.36
CA VAL A 32 -2.60 5.14 -8.09
C VAL A 32 -2.53 6.30 -9.07
N PHE A 33 -2.28 7.50 -8.54
CA PHE A 33 -2.22 8.74 -9.29
C PHE A 33 -0.79 9.31 -9.27
N PRO A 34 0.07 9.00 -10.24
CA PRO A 34 1.33 9.71 -10.39
C PRO A 34 1.06 11.18 -10.74
N HIS A 35 1.78 12.08 -10.08
CA HIS A 35 1.73 13.51 -10.31
C HIS A 35 3.12 14.05 -10.64
N THR A 36 3.19 15.03 -11.55
CA THR A 36 4.39 15.86 -11.77
C THR A 36 4.23 17.17 -11.02
N ALA A 37 5.29 17.61 -10.34
CA ALA A 37 5.33 18.91 -9.65
C ALA A 37 6.07 19.96 -10.48
N GLU A 38 5.47 21.14 -10.65
CA GLU A 38 6.18 22.32 -11.13
C GLU A 38 7.01 22.89 -9.97
N GLN A 39 8.34 22.74 -10.04
CA GLN A 39 9.21 23.01 -8.88
C GLN A 39 9.17 24.45 -8.36
N ARG A 40 8.88 25.43 -9.24
CA ARG A 40 8.84 26.85 -8.85
C ARG A 40 7.57 27.25 -8.12
N THR A 41 6.45 26.57 -8.41
CA THR A 41 5.11 26.96 -7.92
C THR A 41 4.49 25.93 -6.98
N GLY A 42 5.04 24.71 -6.95
CA GLY A 42 4.48 23.58 -6.22
C GLY A 42 3.21 23.00 -6.84
N LYS A 43 2.79 23.48 -8.03
CA LYS A 43 1.57 22.98 -8.68
C LYS A 43 1.77 21.54 -9.14
N LEU A 44 0.81 20.68 -8.78
CA LEU A 44 0.78 19.29 -9.19
C LEU A 44 -0.10 19.12 -10.43
N ARG A 45 0.37 18.34 -11.40
CA ARG A 45 -0.43 17.87 -12.53
C ARG A 45 -0.51 16.35 -12.47
N THR A 46 -1.72 15.80 -12.52
CA THR A 46 -1.91 14.35 -12.68
C THR A 46 -1.35 13.90 -14.03
N VAL A 47 -0.48 12.89 -13.99
CA VAL A 47 0.15 12.30 -15.18
C VAL A 47 -0.68 11.15 -15.71
N GLN A 48 -1.21 10.32 -14.80
CA GLN A 48 -1.97 9.11 -15.09
C GLN A 48 -2.88 8.79 -13.90
N SER A 49 -3.93 8.03 -14.17
CA SER A 49 -4.68 7.26 -13.16
C SER A 49 -4.58 5.80 -13.56
N LEU A 50 -3.99 4.96 -12.69
CA LEU A 50 -3.82 3.53 -12.93
C LEU A 50 -4.64 2.74 -11.92
N SER A 51 -5.63 1.99 -12.40
CA SER A 51 -6.40 1.06 -11.57
C SER A 51 -5.60 -0.22 -11.32
N LEU A 52 -5.56 -0.65 -10.06
CA LEU A 52 -4.88 -1.88 -9.62
C LEU A 52 -5.85 -2.75 -8.83
N GLU A 53 -5.63 -4.05 -8.82
CA GLU A 53 -6.39 -5.00 -7.98
C GLU A 53 -5.87 -4.99 -6.52
N CYS A 54 -5.74 -3.81 -5.93
CA CYS A 54 -5.15 -3.60 -4.61
C CYS A 54 -6.21 -3.17 -3.60
N LYS A 55 -6.75 -4.07 -2.79
CA LYS A 55 -7.77 -3.68 -1.81
C LYS A 55 -7.14 -2.86 -0.69
N TRP A 56 -7.57 -1.61 -0.58
CA TRP A 56 -7.13 -0.67 0.45
C TRP A 56 -5.62 -0.39 0.39
N PRO A 57 -5.16 0.31 -0.67
CA PRO A 57 -3.75 0.70 -0.81
C PRO A 57 -3.38 1.60 0.37
N ARG A 58 -2.55 1.09 1.28
CA ARG A 58 -2.29 1.77 2.57
C ARG A 58 -1.10 2.72 2.49
N ASP A 59 -0.10 2.32 1.73
CA ASP A 59 1.17 3.03 1.60
C ASP A 59 1.88 2.66 0.30
N CYS A 60 2.79 3.52 -0.17
CA CYS A 60 3.63 3.26 -1.33
C CYS A 60 5.01 3.94 -1.21
N ALA A 61 6.03 3.32 -1.76
CA ALA A 61 7.39 3.86 -1.78
C ALA A 61 8.05 3.71 -3.14
N ILE A 62 8.81 4.73 -3.54
CA ILE A 62 9.63 4.71 -4.76
C ILE A 62 11.01 4.13 -4.40
N SER A 63 11.53 3.24 -5.23
CA SER A 63 12.88 2.70 -5.06
C SER A 63 13.94 3.82 -5.18
N PRO A 64 15.10 3.69 -4.52
CA PRO A 64 16.11 4.74 -4.55
C PRO A 64 16.65 5.10 -5.94
N ASP A 65 16.63 4.15 -6.87
CA ASP A 65 17.02 4.36 -8.27
C ASP A 65 15.91 4.99 -9.13
N GLY A 66 14.73 5.25 -8.55
CA GLY A 66 13.59 5.89 -9.20
C GLY A 66 12.87 5.03 -10.23
N ARG A 67 13.22 3.74 -10.35
CA ARG A 67 12.67 2.84 -11.39
C ARG A 67 11.44 2.07 -10.97
N TRP A 68 11.17 1.96 -9.67
CA TRP A 68 10.08 1.12 -9.15
C TRP A 68 9.23 1.88 -8.16
N LEU A 69 7.91 1.62 -8.19
CA LEU A 69 6.98 1.98 -7.14
C LEU A 69 6.44 0.69 -6.52
N VAL A 70 6.56 0.54 -5.20
CA VAL A 70 5.95 -0.56 -4.47
C VAL A 70 4.73 -0.05 -3.73
N VAL A 71 3.59 -0.71 -3.90
CA VAL A 71 2.31 -0.38 -3.26
C VAL A 71 1.95 -1.48 -2.28
N SER A 72 1.55 -1.12 -1.07
CA SER A 72 1.09 -2.05 -0.04
C SER A 72 -0.44 -2.16 -0.01
N CYS A 73 -0.95 -3.38 -0.16
CA CYS A 73 -2.38 -3.66 -0.24
C CYS A 73 -2.86 -4.33 1.05
N LEU A 74 -3.46 -3.55 1.95
CA LEU A 74 -3.77 -3.99 3.31
C LEU A 74 -4.77 -5.14 3.36
N TYR A 75 -5.77 -5.15 2.47
CA TYR A 75 -6.83 -6.16 2.46
C TYR A 75 -6.73 -7.16 1.29
N SER A 76 -5.70 -7.04 0.45
CA SER A 76 -5.33 -8.09 -0.52
C SER A 76 -4.16 -8.94 -0.05
N ASP A 77 -3.56 -8.63 1.12
CA ASP A 77 -2.42 -9.38 1.68
C ASP A 77 -1.21 -9.49 0.73
N GLU A 78 -0.93 -8.42 0.00
CA GLU A 78 0.15 -8.37 -0.99
C GLU A 78 0.82 -7.00 -1.12
N LEU A 79 2.03 -7.01 -1.69
CA LEU A 79 2.70 -5.85 -2.26
C LEU A 79 2.65 -5.94 -3.78
N ILE A 80 2.35 -4.84 -4.45
CA ILE A 80 2.36 -4.71 -5.91
C ILE A 80 3.61 -3.93 -6.32
N THR A 81 4.37 -4.44 -7.29
CA THR A 81 5.51 -3.71 -7.88
C THR A 81 5.11 -3.13 -9.24
N LEU A 82 5.34 -1.83 -9.42
CA LEU A 82 5.12 -1.11 -10.66
C LEU A 82 6.45 -0.56 -11.17
N GLU A 83 6.62 -0.54 -12.48
CA GLU A 83 7.72 0.13 -13.17
C GLU A 83 7.40 1.61 -13.36
N ILE A 84 8.38 2.49 -13.14
CA ILE A 84 8.29 3.93 -13.40
C ILE A 84 9.03 4.20 -14.71
N GLY A 85 8.28 4.62 -15.73
CA GLY A 85 8.84 5.04 -17.01
C GLY A 85 9.58 6.38 -16.91
N HIS A 86 10.47 6.65 -17.87
CA HIS A 86 11.19 7.93 -17.95
C HIS A 86 10.27 9.15 -18.10
N ASP A 87 9.03 8.96 -18.56
CA ASP A 87 7.97 9.97 -18.66
C ASP A 87 7.15 10.13 -17.36
N GLY A 88 7.50 9.39 -16.31
CA GLY A 88 6.81 9.36 -15.02
C GLY A 88 5.52 8.54 -15.01
N ARG A 89 5.21 7.79 -16.09
CA ARG A 89 4.07 6.88 -16.12
C ARG A 89 4.38 5.57 -15.41
N LEU A 90 3.34 4.97 -14.85
CA LEU A 90 3.42 3.69 -14.16
C LEU A 90 2.97 2.55 -15.08
N ARG A 91 3.72 1.46 -15.07
CA ARG A 91 3.36 0.20 -15.73
C ARG A 91 3.29 -0.93 -14.71
N ASP A 92 2.20 -1.70 -14.72
CA ASP A 92 2.10 -2.90 -13.89
C ASP A 92 3.06 -3.98 -14.40
N THR A 93 3.90 -4.48 -13.50
CA THR A 93 4.88 -5.53 -13.81
C THR A 93 4.29 -6.93 -13.71
N GLY A 94 3.11 -7.07 -13.09
CA GLY A 94 2.53 -8.36 -12.71
C GLY A 94 3.18 -8.99 -11.48
N ILE A 95 4.24 -8.40 -10.93
CA ILE A 95 4.91 -8.90 -9.72
C ILE A 95 4.03 -8.58 -8.51
N ARG A 96 3.73 -9.63 -7.74
CA ARG A 96 2.99 -9.60 -6.48
C ARG A 96 3.78 -10.34 -5.43
N THR A 97 4.05 -9.67 -4.30
CA THR A 97 4.76 -10.29 -3.18
C THR A 97 3.79 -10.48 -2.02
N PRO A 98 3.48 -11.73 -1.62
CA PRO A 98 2.60 -11.98 -0.50
C PRO A 98 3.12 -11.33 0.79
N GLN A 99 2.25 -10.56 1.45
CA GLN A 99 2.52 -9.97 2.76
C GLN A 99 1.19 -9.71 3.46
N THR A 100 0.91 -10.47 4.51
CA THR A 100 -0.34 -10.34 5.25
C THR A 100 -0.46 -8.96 5.87
N THR A 101 -1.60 -8.29 5.64
CA THR A 101 -1.89 -6.98 6.22
C THR A 101 -0.78 -5.96 5.96
N ALA A 102 -0.30 -5.90 4.70
CA ALA A 102 0.74 -4.96 4.29
C ALA A 102 0.30 -3.51 4.52
N ALA A 103 0.89 -2.86 5.52
CA ALA A 103 0.47 -1.54 5.99
C ALA A 103 1.46 -0.41 5.70
N ASN A 104 2.74 -0.73 5.53
CA ASN A 104 3.80 0.24 5.27
C ASN A 104 4.90 -0.41 4.43
N VAL A 105 5.52 0.37 3.55
CA VAL A 105 6.68 -0.05 2.77
C VAL A 105 7.72 1.06 2.78
N THR A 106 8.99 0.70 2.98
CA THR A 106 10.12 1.62 2.90
C THR A 106 11.32 0.91 2.29
N PHE A 107 12.20 1.68 1.67
CA PHE A 107 13.49 1.19 1.20
C PHE A 107 14.57 1.59 2.20
N TYR A 108 15.37 0.61 2.61
CA TYR A 108 16.57 0.89 3.37
C TYR A 108 17.74 1.11 2.41
N GLN A 109 18.42 2.24 2.55
CA GLN A 109 19.71 2.49 1.89
C GLN A 109 20.81 2.28 2.93
N GLY A 110 21.69 1.30 2.66
CA GLY A 110 22.87 1.02 3.46
C GLY A 110 24.12 1.66 2.87
#